data_AF-A0A1M3R0V8-F1
#
_entry.id   AF-A0A1M3R0V8-F1
#
_cell.length_a   1.000
_cell.length_b   1.000
_cell.length_c   1.000
_cell.angle_alpha   90.00
_cell.angle_beta   90.00
_cell.angle_gamma   90.00
#
_symmetry.space_group_name_H-M   'P 1'
#
loop_
_entity.id
_entity.type
_entity.pdbx_description
1 polymer ?
#
loop_
_entity_poly.entity_id
_entity_poly.type
_entity_poly.pdbx_seq_one_letter_code
_entity_poly.pdbx_strand_id
1 'polypeptide(L)' 'MTKLGLYLAQKSVNKAEVARKTGLTKARMNELTLNERSHLRAEELYLIALAIGVSPCELLEAFYGNIKLPDPISKSKKG' A
#
# COMPACT_ATOMS: atom_id res chain seq x y z
N MET A 1 -5.95 9.64 -4.70
CA MET A 1 -6.39 8.37 -4.07
C MET A 1 -5.22 7.41 -4.17
N THR A 2 -4.87 6.69 -3.11
CA THR A 2 -3.60 5.92 -3.10
C THR A 2 -3.66 4.68 -3.99
N LYS A 3 -2.49 4.08 -4.30
CA LYS A 3 -2.41 2.79 -5.01
C LYS A 3 -3.25 1.70 -4.31
N LEU A 4 -3.19 1.66 -2.97
CA LEU A 4 -4.01 0.76 -2.17
C LEU A 4 -5.51 1.07 -2.34
N GLY A 5 -5.89 2.34 -2.25
CA GLY A 5 -7.29 2.75 -2.44
C GLY A 5 -7.84 2.30 -3.79
N LEU A 6 -7.10 2.52 -4.88
CA LEU A 6 -7.46 2.12 -6.23
C LEU A 6 -7.55 0.59 -6.36
N TYR A 7 -6.56 -0.13 -5.84
CA TYR A 7 -6.52 -1.59 -5.88
C TYR A 7 -7.72 -2.24 -5.17
N LEU A 8 -8.07 -1.74 -3.98
CA LEU A 8 -9.23 -2.23 -3.23
C LEU A 8 -10.55 -1.91 -3.94
N ALA A 9 -10.66 -0.73 -4.56
CA ALA A 9 -11.84 -0.34 -5.32
C ALA A 9 -12.05 -1.23 -6.57
N GLN A 10 -10.98 -1.52 -7.31
CA GLN A 10 -11.03 -2.39 -8.50
C GLN A 10 -11.45 -3.82 -8.17
N LYS A 11 -11.07 -4.33 -6.99
CA LYS A 11 -11.47 -5.65 -6.51
C LYS A 11 -12.79 -5.67 -5.72
N SER A 12 -13.52 -4.55 -5.68
CA SER A 12 -14.76 -4.39 -4.90
C SER A 12 -14.63 -4.81 -3.43
N VAL A 13 -13.46 -4.56 -2.83
CA VAL A 13 -13.16 -4.98 -1.45
C VAL A 13 -13.84 -4.05 -0.45
N ASN A 14 -14.50 -4.65 0.56
CA ASN A 14 -15.07 -3.90 1.66
C ASN A 14 -13.99 -3.44 2.66
N LYS A 15 -13.69 -2.14 2.67
CA LYS A 15 -12.68 -1.54 3.55
C LYS A 15 -12.95 -1.78 5.04
N ALA A 16 -14.21 -1.76 5.46
CA ALA A 16 -14.58 -1.95 6.87
C ALA A 16 -14.32 -3.39 7.33
N GLU A 17 -14.54 -4.35 6.44
CA GLU A 17 -14.22 -5.76 6.70
C GLU A 17 -12.71 -5.99 6.80
N VAL A 18 -11.94 -5.42 5.88
CA VAL A 18 -10.46 -5.51 5.92
C VAL A 18 -9.93 -4.88 7.19
N ALA A 19 -10.41 -3.69 7.57
CA ALA A 19 -10.02 -3.05 8.82
C ALA A 19 -10.26 -3.96 10.03
N ARG A 20 -11.41 -4.64 10.09
CA ARG A 20 -11.73 -5.61 11.15
C ARG A 20 -10.78 -6.81 11.15
N LYS A 21 -10.52 -7.42 9.98
CA LYS A 21 -9.65 -8.62 9.86
C LYS A 21 -8.19 -8.32 10.19
N THR A 22 -7.73 -7.12 9.88
CA THR A 22 -6.33 -6.69 10.04
C THR A 22 -6.05 -6.03 11.39
N GLY A 23 -7.07 -5.75 12.19
CA GLY A 23 -6.93 -4.96 13.42
C GLY A 23 -6.68 -3.46 13.17
N LEU A 24 -6.72 -3.00 11.93
CA LEU A 24 -6.54 -1.59 11.59
C LEU A 24 -7.78 -0.78 11.97
N THR A 25 -7.57 0.43 12.49
CA THR A 25 -8.68 1.35 12.74
C THR A 25 -9.28 1.85 11.43
N LYS A 26 -10.57 2.22 11.44
CA LYS A 26 -11.22 2.84 10.28
C LYS A 26 -10.49 4.11 9.82
N ALA A 27 -9.98 4.89 10.77
CA ALA A 27 -9.19 6.09 10.49
C ALA A 27 -7.89 5.73 9.73
N ARG A 28 -7.16 4.72 10.20
CA ARG A 28 -5.93 4.27 9.52
C ARG A 28 -6.21 3.70 8.13
N MET A 29 -7.27 2.91 7.96
CA MET A 29 -7.68 2.40 6.64
C MET A 29 -8.05 3.54 5.67
N ASN A 30 -8.75 4.56 6.15
CA ASN A 30 -9.07 5.73 5.34
C ASN A 30 -7.80 6.52 4.97
N GLU A 31 -6.90 6.73 5.93
CA GLU A 31 -5.61 7.39 5.68
C GLU A 31 -4.81 6.64 4.62
N LEU A 32 -4.65 5.32 4.74
CA LEU A 32 -3.91 4.49 3.79
C LEU A 32 -4.55 4.44 2.39
N THR A 33 -5.85 4.65 2.26
CA THR A 33 -6.56 4.61 0.96
C THR A 33 -6.74 5.97 0.30
N LEU A 34 -6.72 7.06 1.07
CA LEU A 34 -7.03 8.41 0.59
C LEU A 34 -5.83 9.37 0.60
N ASN A 35 -4.91 9.25 1.56
CA ASN A 35 -3.79 10.17 1.72
C ASN A 35 -2.52 9.67 1.02
N GLU A 36 -2.12 10.34 -0.07
CA GLU A 36 -0.93 9.97 -0.88
C GLU A 36 0.39 10.17 -0.14
N ARG A 37 0.41 10.95 0.94
CA ARG A 37 1.59 11.10 1.81
C ARG A 37 1.67 10.01 2.89
N SER A 38 0.64 9.19 3.03
CA SER A 38 0.66 8.09 4.00
C SER A 38 1.55 6.96 3.50
N HIS A 39 2.39 6.46 4.40
CA HIS A 39 3.21 5.29 4.14
C HIS A 39 2.48 4.03 4.61
N LEU A 40 2.29 3.10 3.68
CA LEU A 40 1.85 1.74 3.97
C LEU A 40 3.03 0.95 4.52
N ARG A 41 2.95 0.52 5.78
CA ARG A 41 4.01 -0.28 6.40
C ARG A 41 3.95 -1.72 5.89
N ALA A 42 5.09 -2.42 5.91
CA ALA A 42 5.18 -3.81 5.46
C ALA A 42 4.20 -4.74 6.20
N GLU A 43 4.07 -4.59 7.51
CA GLU A 43 3.13 -5.34 8.33
C GLU A 43 1.66 -5.09 7.92
N GLU A 44 1.30 -3.83 7.71
CA GLU A 44 -0.05 -3.44 7.26
C GLU A 44 -0.34 -4.02 5.87
N LEU A 45 0.62 -3.93 4.94
CA LEU A 45 0.52 -4.53 3.62
C LEU A 45 0.28 -6.03 3.71
N TYR A 46 1.06 -6.72 4.54
CA TYR A 46 0.98 -8.16 4.71
C TYR A 46 -0.39 -8.59 5.23
N LEU A 47 -0.87 -7.95 6.31
CA LEU A 47 -2.18 -8.24 6.88
C LEU A 47 -3.32 -7.92 5.90
N ILE A 48 -3.23 -6.80 5.19
CA ILE A 48 -4.22 -6.44 4.16
C ILE A 48 -4.26 -7.49 3.05
N ALA A 49 -3.10 -7.94 2.55
CA ALA A 49 -3.02 -8.97 1.52
C ALA A 49 -3.71 -10.27 1.97
N LEU A 50 -3.40 -10.74 3.18
CA LEU A 50 -4.04 -11.92 3.76
C LEU A 50 -5.56 -11.73 3.91
N ALA A 51 -6.00 -10.56 4.37
CA ALA A 51 -7.42 -10.27 4.60
C ALA A 51 -8.26 -10.27 3.32
N ILE A 52 -7.64 -9.97 2.17
CA ILE A 52 -8.27 -9.98 0.84
C ILE A 52 -7.95 -11.25 0.03
N GLY A 53 -7.24 -12.22 0.61
CA GLY A 53 -6.92 -13.48 -0.04
C GLY A 53 -5.90 -13.38 -1.18
N VAL A 54 -4.98 -12.41 -1.11
CA VAL A 54 -3.91 -12.19 -2.09
C VAL A 54 -2.56 -12.48 -1.46
N SER A 55 -1.60 -12.97 -2.27
CA SER A 55 -0.22 -13.15 -1.81
C SER A 55 0.40 -11.80 -1.40
N PRO A 56 1.02 -11.68 -0.22
CA PRO A 56 1.69 -10.44 0.20
C PRO A 56 2.74 -9.94 -0.80
N CYS A 57 3.48 -10.86 -1.44
CA CYS A 57 4.47 -10.51 -2.45
C CYS A 57 3.81 -9.95 -3.72
N GLU A 58 2.66 -10.49 -4.13
CA GLU A 58 1.91 -9.96 -5.29
C GLU A 58 1.44 -8.52 -5.02
N LEU A 59 0.94 -8.26 -3.81
CA LEU A 59 0.52 -6.91 -3.42
C LEU A 59 1.71 -5.94 -3.34
N LEU A 60 2.85 -6.41 -2.84
CA LEU A 60 4.10 -5.64 -2.80
C LEU A 60 4.55 -5.24 -4.20
N GLU A 61 4.64 -6.21 -5.12
CA GLU A 61 5.05 -5.98 -6.50
C GLU A 61 4.08 -5.06 -7.25
N ALA A 62 2.77 -5.24 -7.03
CA ALA A 62 1.76 -4.35 -7.62
C ALA A 62 1.96 -2.88 -7.22
N PHE A 63 2.46 -2.60 -6.01
CA PHE A 63 2.63 -1.24 -5.52
C PHE A 63 4.03 -0.67 -5.75
N TYR A 64 5.05 -1.52 -5.68
CA TYR A 64 6.44 -1.11 -5.58
C TYR A 64 7.40 -1.78 -6.58
N GLY A 65 6.93 -2.71 -7.42
CA GLY A 65 7.79 -3.45 -8.36
C GLY A 65 8.50 -2.57 -9.42
N ASN A 66 8.03 -1.34 -9.62
CA ASN A 66 8.65 -0.37 -10.53
C ASN A 66 9.71 0.52 -9.86
N ILE A 67 9.92 0.40 -8.55
CA ILE A 67 10.94 1.18 -7.85
C ILE A 67 12.31 0.70 -8.30
N LYS A 68 13.16 1.66 -8.69
CA LYS A 68 14.56 1.43 -9.02
C LYS A 68 15.43 2.10 -7.99
N LEU A 69 16.60 1.50 -7.73
CA LEU A 69 17.63 2.17 -6.97
C LEU A 69 18.01 3.48 -7.67
N PRO A 70 18.07 4.61 -6.95
CA PRO A 70 18.56 5.84 -7.54
C PRO A 70 20.03 5.67 -7.94
N ASP A 71 20.37 6.15 -9.14
CA ASP A 71 21.74 6.15 -9.62
C ASP A 71 22.63 6.97 -8.66
N PRO A 72 23.70 6.38 -8.09
CA PRO A 72 24.60 7.07 -7.16
C PRO A 72 25.22 8.35 -7.75
N ILE A 73 25.28 8.48 -9.09
CA ILE A 73 25.94 9.61 -9.76
C ILE A 73 25.01 10.84 -9.89
N SER A 74 23.68 10.67 -9.85
CA SER A 74 22.72 11.78 -10.07
C SER A 74 22.65 12.83 -8.95
N LYS A 75 23.19 12.55 -7.75
CA LYS A 75 23.18 13.50 -6.63
C LYS A 75 24.34 14.52 -6.64
N SER A 76 25.34 14.35 -7.51
CA SER A 76 26.54 15.20 -7.52
C SER A 76 26.48 16.43 -8.44
N LYS A 77 25.40 16.62 -9.23
CA LYS A 77 25.27 17.73 -10.20
C LYS A 77 24.34 18.88 -9.76
N LYS A 78 23.93 18.93 -8.49
CA LYS A 78 23.28 20.11 -7.90
C LYS A 78 24.28 20.85 -7.01
N GLY A 79 25.23 21.52 -7.64
CA GLY A 79 26.15 22.49 -7.06
C GLY A 79 26.12 23.75 -7.92
#